data_AF-A0A518WA95-F1
#
_entry.id   AF-A0A518WA95-F1
#
_cell.length_a   1.000
_cell.length_b   1.000
_cell.length_c   1.000
_cell.angle_alpha   90.00
_cell.angle_beta   90.00
_cell.angle_gamma   90.00
#
_symmetry.space_group_name_H-M   'P 1'
#
loop_
_entity.id
_entity.type
_entity.pdbx_description
1 polymer ?
#
loop_
_entity_poly.entity_id
_entity_poly.type
_entity_poly.pdbx_seq_one_letter_code
_entity_poly.pdbx_strand_id
1 'polypeptide(L)'
;MQLAQTLGGQPGDGKTDLERLTERLTKHEEELSTERAARYRAEVAAAKGLTPQQAARLRGATREELEADADELLALFPAAAAPAGPAAAPTGPRTPAPDPSQGARGTQPPDLEAQIAAAQKEGDFRKVIALQKQKLANVQR
;
A
#
# COMPACT_ATOMS: atom_id res chain seq x y z
N MET A 1 -31.76 -47.09 -5.55
CA MET A 1 -30.44 -47.17 -4.87
C MET A 1 -29.43 -46.10 -5.33
N GLN A 2 -29.80 -45.08 -6.10
CA GLN A 2 -28.85 -44.04 -6.58
C GLN A 2 -28.74 -42.78 -5.70
N LEU A 3 -29.64 -42.60 -4.72
CA LEU A 3 -29.62 -41.43 -3.81
C LEU A 3 -28.47 -41.46 -2.80
N ALA A 4 -27.98 -42.65 -2.41
CA ALA A 4 -26.84 -42.77 -1.51
C ALA A 4 -25.51 -42.39 -2.19
N GLN A 5 -25.41 -42.55 -3.50
CA GLN A 5 -24.18 -42.33 -4.26
C GLN A 5 -23.97 -40.86 -4.63
N THR A 6 -25.03 -40.05 -4.67
CA THR A 6 -24.94 -38.59 -4.85
C THR A 6 -24.61 -37.85 -3.54
N LEU A 7 -24.75 -38.51 -2.38
CA LEU A 7 -24.44 -37.93 -1.07
C LEU A 7 -22.99 -38.11 -0.59
N GLY A 8 -22.12 -38.74 -1.39
CA GLY A 8 -20.66 -38.73 -1.18
C GLY A 8 -20.18 -39.33 0.15
N GLY A 9 -20.94 -40.24 0.78
CA GLY A 9 -20.58 -40.83 2.06
C GLY A 9 -19.85 -42.16 1.91
N GLN A 10 -18.55 -42.20 2.21
CA GLN A 10 -17.88 -43.47 2.52
C GLN A 10 -18.44 -44.04 3.83
N PRO A 11 -18.75 -45.35 3.90
CA PRO A 11 -19.10 -46.01 5.15
C PRO A 11 -17.81 -46.40 5.89
N GLY A 12 -17.41 -45.63 6.90
CA GLY A 12 -16.17 -45.93 7.65
C GLY A 12 -15.95 -45.13 8.93
N ASP A 13 -16.49 -43.91 9.03
CA ASP A 13 -16.39 -43.13 10.26
C ASP A 13 -17.57 -43.48 11.16
N GLY A 14 -17.34 -43.94 12.39
CA GLY A 14 -18.35 -44.41 13.35
C GLY A 14 -19.42 -43.40 13.81
N LYS A 15 -19.66 -42.35 13.03
CA LYS A 15 -20.73 -41.36 13.18
C LYS A 15 -21.99 -41.86 12.47
N THR A 16 -23.10 -41.77 13.19
CA THR A 16 -24.45 -42.04 12.67
C THR A 16 -24.79 -41.06 11.55
N ASP A 17 -25.68 -41.45 10.64
CA ASP A 17 -26.08 -40.60 9.50
C ASP A 17 -26.67 -39.25 9.98
N LEU A 18 -27.32 -39.23 11.15
CA LEU A 18 -27.82 -38.02 11.79
C LEU A 18 -26.68 -37.09 12.21
N GLU A 19 -25.62 -37.61 12.84
CA GLU A 19 -24.46 -36.81 13.25
C GLU A 19 -23.73 -36.21 12.05
N ARG A 20 -23.64 -36.94 10.92
CA ARG A 20 -23.05 -36.40 9.68
C ARG A 20 -23.89 -35.29 9.08
N LEU A 21 -25.21 -35.42 9.12
CA LEU A 21 -26.12 -34.37 8.65
C LEU A 21 -26.04 -33.13 9.52
N THR A 22 -25.97 -33.28 10.85
CA THR A 22 -25.79 -32.13 11.75
C THR A 22 -24.44 -31.45 11.54
N GLU A 23 -23.34 -32.20 11.39
CA GLU A 23 -22.01 -31.63 11.12
C GLU A 23 -21.97 -30.85 9.79
N ARG A 24 -22.65 -31.33 8.76
CA ARG A 24 -22.74 -30.61 7.48
C ARG A 24 -23.57 -29.34 7.61
N LEU A 25 -24.67 -29.38 8.37
CA LEU A 25 -25.49 -28.20 8.63
C LEU A 25 -24.72 -27.16 9.43
N THR A 26 -24.05 -27.55 10.53
CA THR A 26 -23.26 -26.62 11.34
C THR A 26 -22.14 -26.00 10.54
N LYS A 27 -21.44 -26.79 9.71
CA LYS A 27 -20.39 -26.26 8.83
C LYS A 27 -20.92 -25.22 7.85
N HIS A 28 -22.07 -25.48 7.23
CA HIS A 28 -22.68 -24.51 6.31
C HIS A 28 -23.20 -23.26 7.04
N GLU A 29 -23.71 -23.40 8.25
CA GLU A 29 -24.12 -22.26 9.08
C GLU A 29 -22.90 -21.40 9.48
N GLU A 30 -21.79 -22.02 9.84
CA GLU A 30 -20.52 -21.35 10.10
C GLU A 30 -20.01 -20.61 8.86
N GLU A 31 -19.94 -21.29 7.70
CA GLU A 31 -19.55 -20.68 6.42
C GLU A 31 -20.45 -19.47 6.09
N LEU A 32 -21.77 -19.63 6.18
CA LEU A 32 -22.71 -18.53 5.95
C LEU A 32 -22.52 -17.37 6.93
N SER A 33 -22.23 -17.65 8.20
CA SER A 33 -21.98 -16.61 9.20
C SER A 33 -20.70 -15.82 8.87
N THR A 34 -19.64 -16.52 8.43
CA THR A 34 -18.37 -15.89 8.06
C THR A 34 -18.50 -15.02 6.81
N GLU A 35 -19.21 -15.49 5.78
CA GLU A 35 -19.46 -14.71 4.56
C GLU A 35 -20.32 -13.47 4.84
N ARG A 36 -21.35 -13.60 5.69
CA ARG A 36 -22.16 -12.45 6.12
C ARG A 36 -21.31 -11.42 6.84
N ALA A 37 -20.46 -11.84 7.78
CA ALA A 37 -19.55 -10.96 8.50
C ALA A 37 -18.55 -10.28 7.55
N ALA A 38 -17.98 -11.01 6.58
CA ALA A 38 -17.09 -10.46 5.58
C ALA A 38 -17.79 -9.40 4.71
N ARG A 39 -19.02 -9.67 4.29
CA ARG A 39 -19.85 -8.70 3.54
C ARG A 39 -20.11 -7.44 4.35
N TYR A 40 -20.52 -7.56 5.61
CA TYR A 40 -20.77 -6.39 6.45
C TYR A 40 -19.51 -5.56 6.66
N ARG A 41 -18.35 -6.18 6.89
CA ARG A 41 -17.07 -5.45 6.98
C ARG A 41 -16.75 -4.69 5.70
N ALA A 42 -16.99 -5.28 4.53
CA ALA A 42 -16.76 -4.62 3.25
C ALA A 42 -17.71 -3.43 3.03
N GLU A 43 -19.00 -3.58 3.38
CA GLU A 43 -20.00 -2.51 3.31
C GLU A 43 -19.63 -1.34 4.23
N VAL A 44 -19.29 -1.63 5.49
CA VAL A 44 -18.87 -0.61 6.47
C VAL A 44 -17.59 0.08 6.04
N ALA A 45 -16.61 -0.68 5.54
CA ALA A 45 -15.35 -0.11 5.05
C ALA A 45 -15.57 0.87 3.89
N ALA A 46 -16.43 0.50 2.94
CA ALA A 46 -16.79 1.38 1.83
C ALA A 46 -17.53 2.64 2.31
N ALA A 47 -18.44 2.51 3.28
CA ALA A 47 -19.20 3.63 3.82
C ALA A 47 -18.33 4.62 4.64
N LYS A 48 -17.36 4.10 5.40
CA LYS A 48 -16.50 4.90 6.29
C LYS A 48 -15.16 5.32 5.66
N GLY A 49 -14.86 4.84 4.44
CA GLY A 49 -13.60 5.12 3.74
C GLY A 49 -12.38 4.40 4.32
N LEU A 50 -12.59 3.24 4.96
CA LEU A 50 -11.51 2.43 5.51
C LEU A 50 -10.83 1.61 4.42
N THR A 51 -9.51 1.46 4.52
CA THR A 51 -8.76 0.54 3.66
C THR A 51 -9.14 -0.92 3.96
N PRO A 52 -8.95 -1.87 3.01
CA PRO A 52 -9.23 -3.29 3.26
C PRO A 52 -8.47 -3.86 4.47
N GLN A 53 -7.25 -3.35 4.73
CA GLN A 53 -6.45 -3.76 5.90
C GLN A 53 -7.05 -3.26 7.22
N GLN A 54 -7.63 -2.06 7.24
CA GLN A 54 -8.33 -1.53 8.41
C GLN A 54 -9.66 -2.26 8.63
N ALA A 55 -10.41 -2.54 7.56
CA ALA A 55 -11.65 -3.30 7.60
C ALA A 55 -11.47 -4.71 8.20
N ALA A 56 -10.33 -5.36 7.91
CA ALA A 56 -9.98 -6.67 8.46
C ALA A 56 -9.76 -6.66 9.98
N ARG A 57 -9.56 -5.49 10.60
CA ARG A 57 -9.38 -5.32 12.04
C ARG A 57 -10.66 -4.96 12.78
N LEU A 58 -11.76 -4.71 12.05
CA LEU A 58 -13.05 -4.37 12.66
C LEU A 58 -13.60 -5.55 13.46
N ARG A 59 -14.11 -5.24 14.66
CA ARG A 59 -14.70 -6.22 15.58
C ARG A 59 -16.22 -6.05 15.64
N GLY A 60 -16.93 -7.15 15.50
CA GLY A 60 -18.40 -7.18 15.52
C GLY A 60 -18.96 -8.36 14.74
N ALA A 61 -20.16 -8.79 15.14
CA ALA A 61 -20.96 -9.80 14.43
C ALA A 61 -22.10 -9.17 13.62
N THR A 62 -22.57 -8.01 14.06
CA THR A 62 -23.63 -7.23 13.41
C THR A 62 -23.06 -6.04 12.66
N ARG A 63 -23.87 -5.46 11.77
CA ARG A 63 -23.47 -4.30 11.00
C ARG A 63 -23.26 -3.09 11.91
N GLU A 64 -24.13 -2.90 12.88
CA GLU A 64 -24.15 -1.79 13.81
C GLU A 64 -22.90 -1.80 14.70
N GLU A 65 -22.50 -2.98 15.20
CA GLU A 65 -21.26 -3.14 15.96
C GLU A 65 -20.03 -2.77 15.13
N LEU A 66 -19.99 -3.20 13.86
CA LEU A 66 -18.90 -2.89 12.95
C LEU A 66 -18.83 -1.39 12.61
N GLU A 67 -19.98 -0.73 12.47
CA GLU A 67 -20.06 0.72 12.24
C GLU A 67 -19.57 1.50 13.46
N ALA A 68 -19.94 1.09 14.68
CA ALA A 68 -19.49 1.71 15.91
C ALA A 68 -17.97 1.55 16.12
N ASP A 69 -17.42 0.34 15.97
CA ASP A 69 -15.97 0.09 16.08
C ASP A 69 -15.20 0.85 14.99
N ALA A 70 -15.77 0.98 13.77
CA ALA A 70 -15.19 1.81 12.72
C ALA A 70 -15.13 3.29 13.10
N ASP A 71 -16.19 3.82 13.70
CA ASP A 71 -16.24 5.21 14.16
C ASP A 71 -15.27 5.46 15.31
N GLU A 72 -15.16 4.53 16.27
CA GLU A 72 -14.15 4.59 17.33
C GLU A 72 -12.72 4.58 16.77
N LEU A 73 -12.43 3.72 15.79
CA LEU A 73 -11.12 3.67 15.15
C LEU A 73 -10.78 4.98 14.42
N LEU A 74 -11.75 5.58 13.74
CA LEU A 74 -11.55 6.88 13.07
C LEU A 74 -11.33 8.02 14.06
N ALA A 75 -11.98 7.97 15.22
CA ALA A 75 -11.79 8.93 16.30
C ALA A 75 -10.40 8.82 16.94
N LEU A 76 -9.90 7.59 17.14
CA LEU A 76 -8.59 7.32 17.72
C LEU A 76 -7.43 7.60 16.75
N PHE A 77 -7.66 7.30 15.47
CA PHE A 77 -6.69 7.50 14.40
C PHE A 77 -7.27 8.44 13.36
N PRO A 78 -7.35 9.75 13.67
CA PRO A 78 -7.80 10.73 12.68
C PRO A 78 -6.92 10.58 11.45
N ALA A 79 -7.54 10.27 10.32
CA ALA A 79 -6.82 9.93 9.11
C ALA A 79 -5.83 11.05 8.77
N ALA A 80 -4.53 10.77 8.90
CA ALA A 80 -3.51 11.58 8.26
C ALA A 80 -3.65 11.34 6.76
N ALA A 81 -4.58 12.09 6.13
CA ALA A 81 -4.95 12.09 4.72
C ALA A 81 -4.32 10.92 3.93
N ALA A 82 -4.92 9.74 4.01
CA ALA A 82 -4.50 8.62 3.19
C ALA A 82 -4.71 9.01 1.72
N PRO A 83 -3.70 8.84 0.84
CA PRO A 83 -3.84 9.18 -0.57
C PRO A 83 -4.92 8.29 -1.19
N ALA A 84 -6.00 8.92 -1.64
CA ALA A 84 -7.08 8.25 -2.33
C ALA A 84 -6.58 7.72 -3.70
N GLY A 85 -6.51 6.40 -3.81
CA GLY A 85 -6.47 5.68 -5.09
C GLY A 85 -5.13 5.65 -5.86
N PRO A 86 -5.02 4.75 -6.86
CA PRO A 86 -3.79 4.53 -7.64
C PRO A 86 -3.54 5.59 -8.72
N ALA A 87 -3.87 6.86 -8.44
CA ALA A 87 -3.62 7.99 -9.33
C ALA A 87 -3.35 9.32 -8.59
N ALA A 88 -3.21 9.33 -7.27
CA ALA A 88 -2.68 10.50 -6.58
C ALA A 88 -1.16 10.50 -6.75
N ALA A 89 -0.68 11.25 -7.74
CA ALA A 89 0.74 11.58 -7.86
C ALA A 89 1.26 12.04 -6.49
N PRO A 90 2.43 11.56 -6.02
CA PRO A 90 3.03 12.10 -4.82
C PRO A 90 3.23 13.60 -5.07
N THR A 91 2.53 14.44 -4.31
CA THR A 91 2.78 15.87 -4.31
C THR A 91 4.13 16.07 -3.63
N GLY A 92 5.19 15.92 -4.42
CA GLY A 92 6.60 16.10 -4.10
C GLY A 92 7.20 15.08 -3.12
N PRO A 93 8.52 14.81 -3.22
CA PRO A 93 9.24 14.25 -2.09
C PRO A 93 9.15 15.23 -0.92
N ARG A 94 8.61 14.79 0.22
CA ARG A 94 8.75 15.48 1.50
C ARG A 94 10.17 15.32 2.05
N THR A 95 11.14 15.79 1.28
CA THR A 95 12.47 16.05 1.80
C THR A 95 12.44 17.43 2.43
N PRO A 96 12.63 17.57 3.77
CA PRO A 96 12.88 18.89 4.35
C PRO A 96 14.04 19.52 3.58
N ALA A 97 13.95 20.83 3.32
CA ALA A 97 15.04 21.55 2.67
C ALA A 97 16.34 21.22 3.41
N PRO A 98 17.42 20.83 2.70
CA PRO A 98 18.71 20.56 3.32
C PRO A 98 19.14 21.77 4.14
N ASP A 99 19.45 21.55 5.41
CA ASP A 99 19.88 22.60 6.32
C ASP A 99 21.15 23.28 5.74
N PRO A 100 21.14 24.61 5.55
CA PRO A 100 22.29 25.33 4.99
C PRO A 100 23.55 25.19 5.84
N SER A 101 23.45 24.83 7.12
CA SER A 101 24.58 24.53 8.00
C SER A 101 25.21 23.14 7.76
N GLN A 102 24.52 22.23 7.06
CA GLN A 102 24.98 20.84 6.86
C GLN A 102 25.89 20.64 5.64
N GLY A 103 26.15 21.69 4.85
CA GLY A 103 27.01 21.62 3.68
C GLY A 103 26.41 20.79 2.53
N ALA A 104 26.72 21.16 1.29
CA ALA A 104 26.20 20.45 0.12
C ALA A 104 26.82 19.04 0.01
N ARG A 105 26.09 17.99 0.42
CA ARG A 105 26.47 16.62 0.11
C ARG A 105 26.25 16.34 -1.38
N GLY A 106 27.32 16.45 -2.14
CA GLY A 106 27.55 15.60 -3.31
C GLY A 106 26.57 15.75 -4.48
N THR A 107 26.18 16.95 -4.88
CA THR A 107 26.12 17.24 -6.31
C THR A 107 27.50 17.76 -6.70
N GLN A 108 28.43 16.83 -6.98
CA GLN A 108 29.62 17.23 -7.71
C GLN A 108 29.13 18.00 -8.95
N PRO A 109 29.58 19.25 -9.15
CA PRO A 109 29.30 19.96 -10.38
C PRO A 109 29.63 19.02 -11.54
N PRO A 110 28.87 19.02 -12.65
CA PRO A 110 29.19 18.20 -13.81
C PRO A 110 30.68 18.34 -14.09
N ASP A 111 31.36 17.23 -14.35
CA ASP A 111 32.81 17.20 -14.60
C ASP A 111 33.21 18.36 -15.52
N LEU A 112 34.40 18.96 -15.32
CA LEU A 112 34.81 20.17 -16.05
C LEU A 112 34.64 19.99 -17.57
N GLU A 113 34.82 18.78 -18.07
CA GLU A 113 34.56 18.41 -19.47
C GLU A 113 33.08 18.50 -19.87
N ALA A 114 32.16 18.00 -19.02
CA ALA A 114 30.73 18.12 -19.25
C ALA A 114 30.26 19.58 -19.23
N GLN A 115 30.87 20.43 -18.39
CA GLN A 115 30.61 21.88 -18.38
C GLN A 115 31.13 22.58 -19.64
N ILE A 116 32.31 22.18 -20.13
CA ILE A 116 32.87 22.69 -21.39
C ILE A 116 31.97 22.29 -22.56
N ALA A 117 31.51 21.03 -22.63
CA ALA A 117 30.62 20.55 -23.68
C ALA A 117 29.25 21.24 -23.67
N ALA A 118 28.67 21.47 -22.48
CA ALA A 118 27.43 22.22 -22.33
C ALA A 118 27.59 23.67 -22.80
N ALA A 119 28.65 24.36 -22.38
CA ALA A 119 28.92 25.74 -22.79
C ALA A 119 29.20 25.88 -24.30
N GLN A 120 29.84 24.89 -24.93
CA GLN A 120 29.99 24.84 -26.39
C GLN A 120 28.65 24.66 -27.11
N LYS A 121 27.78 23.77 -26.60
CA LYS A 121 26.43 23.54 -27.14
C LYS A 121 25.54 24.79 -27.00
N GLU A 122 25.73 25.55 -25.94
CA GLU A 122 25.05 26.83 -25.68
C GLU A 122 25.65 28.02 -26.45
N GLY A 123 26.84 27.85 -27.04
CA GLY A 123 27.55 28.92 -27.77
C GLY A 123 28.22 29.97 -26.87
N ASP A 124 28.37 29.72 -25.57
CA ASP A 124 29.03 30.62 -24.61
C ASP A 124 30.54 30.40 -24.60
N PHE A 125 31.22 30.94 -25.61
CA PHE A 125 32.67 30.78 -25.78
C PHE A 125 33.50 31.44 -24.67
N ARG A 126 32.98 32.46 -23.99
CA ARG A 126 33.69 33.09 -22.85
C ARG A 126 33.80 32.09 -21.70
N LYS A 127 32.71 31.39 -21.42
CA LYS A 127 32.64 30.36 -20.40
C LYS A 127 33.49 29.14 -20.76
N VAL A 128 33.52 28.73 -22.03
CA VAL A 128 34.39 27.65 -22.52
C VAL A 128 35.87 27.95 -22.25
N ILE A 129 36.35 29.14 -22.59
CA ILE A 129 37.75 29.52 -22.39
C ILE A 129 38.12 29.55 -20.90
N ALA A 130 37.24 30.08 -20.06
CA ALA A 130 37.46 30.11 -18.61
C ALA A 130 37.58 28.70 -18.01
N LEU A 131 36.67 27.81 -18.40
CA LEU A 131 36.66 26.42 -17.92
C LEU A 131 37.85 25.61 -18.45
N GLN A 132 38.30 25.85 -19.68
CA GLN A 132 39.50 25.22 -20.23
C GLN A 132 40.78 25.65 -19.50
N LYS A 133 40.91 26.95 -19.14
CA LYS A 133 42.03 27.43 -18.32
C LYS A 133 42.03 26.79 -16.92
N GLN A 134 40.84 26.66 -16.32
CA GLN A 134 40.68 26.00 -15.03
C GLN A 134 41.06 24.51 -15.10
N LYS A 135 40.70 23.82 -16.18
CA LYS A 135 41.15 22.44 -16.44
C LYS A 135 42.67 22.34 -16.53
N LEU A 136 43.31 23.22 -17.31
CA LEU A 136 44.76 23.20 -17.49
C LEU A 136 45.51 23.44 -16.16
N ALA A 137 45.04 24.37 -15.35
CA ALA A 137 45.62 24.68 -14.04
C ALA A 137 45.50 23.53 -13.03
N ASN A 138 44.43 22.74 -13.11
CA ASN A 138 44.23 21.56 -12.25
C ASN A 138 45.08 20.36 -12.68
N VAL A 139 45.49 20.28 -13.95
CA VAL A 139 46.37 19.21 -14.47
C VAL A 139 47.85 19.48 -14.21
N GLN A 140 48.24 20.75 -14.02
CA GLN A 140 49.63 21.17 -13.78
C GLN A 140 50.00 21.27 -12.29
N ARG A 141 49.11 20.87 -11.38
CA ARG A 141 49.40 20.71 -9.95
C ARG A 141 49.66 19.24 -9.63
#